data_AF-A0A2T7BE32-F1
#
_entry.id   AF-A0A2T7BE32-F1
#
_cell.length_a   1.000
_cell.length_b   1.000
_cell.length_c   1.000
_cell.angle_alpha   90.00
_cell.angle_beta   90.00
_cell.angle_gamma   90.00
#
_symmetry.space_group_name_H-M   'P 1'
#
loop_
_entity.id
_entity.type
_entity.pdbx_description
1 polymer ?
#
loop_
_entity_poly.entity_id
_entity_poly.type
_entity_poly.pdbx_seq_one_letter_code
_entity_poly.pdbx_strand_id
1 'polypeptide(L)'
;MSTPISFTTNGTPVAAMNAHPRWPRITVLSVLGYEAAGCLAGGVMLMAVPDGSLMDMPVTIMHGSFPDFTIPGLLLFCLGVLNTVAFYTVFTRKSNDWIMAGVALGGMVTWFWIEIAILLKLHWLHLMWGVPVLVGLLANAWQLPSREVLRRLLLTCGIAASLLYATIIAIVAAREPTYDLAGQTISELSAIGAPTRTLWIILCTPYTWLMLAFAMGVWYSGRQYRPLRMVGLLLGAYAVLGLLWPLAPMHQRDMLATTGGSFSDTAHIVLGAVTQIIFLLSLGLSAQAFGKGFRVYAIITLIFVIAFGLLTFIAAPGIARGTPTPLIGVWECINIGVFLLWVIVLALRTIRYNGPGTGNA
;
A
#
# COMPACT_ATOMS: atom_id res chain seq x y z
N MET A 1 19.42 -47.99 62.15
CA MET A 1 20.12 -46.69 62.16
C MET A 1 20.68 -46.46 60.78
N SER A 2 19.97 -45.70 59.96
CA SER A 2 20.43 -45.20 58.67
C SER A 2 19.51 -44.06 58.25
N THR A 3 19.89 -42.84 58.63
CA THR A 3 19.28 -41.59 58.18
C THR A 3 19.62 -41.33 56.71
N PRO A 4 18.66 -40.95 55.85
CA PRO A 4 18.99 -40.25 54.62
C PRO A 4 19.04 -38.74 54.88
N ILE A 5 20.12 -38.14 54.39
CA ILE A 5 20.42 -36.71 54.39
C ILE A 5 19.39 -35.97 53.53
N SER A 6 18.76 -34.94 54.11
CA SER A 6 17.89 -33.99 53.41
C SER A 6 18.72 -33.05 52.52
N PHE A 7 18.57 -33.16 51.21
CA PHE A 7 18.97 -32.08 50.29
C PHE A 7 17.80 -31.11 50.15
N THR A 8 17.85 -29.99 50.86
CA THR A 8 17.02 -28.82 50.55
C THR A 8 17.57 -28.19 49.27
N THR A 9 16.90 -28.41 48.14
CA THR A 9 17.17 -27.65 46.93
C THR A 9 16.76 -26.20 47.17
N ASN A 10 17.74 -25.31 47.14
CA ASN A 10 17.55 -23.87 47.13
C ASN A 10 16.51 -23.50 46.06
N GLY A 11 15.36 -22.99 46.50
CA GLY A 11 14.39 -22.35 45.64
C GLY A 11 15.02 -21.13 45.00
N THR A 12 15.49 -21.30 43.76
CA THR A 12 15.66 -20.17 42.86
C THR A 12 14.26 -19.76 42.39
N PRO A 13 13.86 -18.49 42.52
CA PRO A 13 12.61 -18.05 41.94
C PRO A 13 12.79 -18.04 40.42
N VAL A 14 12.17 -19.00 39.73
CA VAL A 14 11.99 -19.01 38.26
C VAL A 14 10.96 -17.93 37.82
N ALA A 15 10.87 -16.83 38.57
CA ALA A 15 9.87 -15.76 38.40
C ALA A 15 10.50 -14.48 37.81
N ALA A 16 11.49 -14.62 36.94
CA ALA A 16 11.99 -13.53 36.09
C ALA A 16 11.95 -13.96 34.62
N MET A 17 10.85 -14.57 34.18
CA MET A 17 10.63 -14.89 32.77
C MET A 17 9.64 -13.87 32.17
N ASN A 18 10.22 -12.94 31.41
CA ASN A 18 9.57 -12.13 30.36
C ASN A 18 8.58 -11.03 30.79
N ALA A 19 9.06 -10.03 31.53
CA ALA A 19 8.41 -8.72 31.45
C ALA A 19 8.69 -8.14 30.06
N HIS A 20 7.66 -7.95 29.23
CA HIS A 20 7.81 -7.26 27.94
C HIS A 20 8.52 -5.91 28.17
N PRO A 21 9.54 -5.56 27.36
CA PRO A 21 10.25 -4.31 27.52
C PRO A 21 9.26 -3.14 27.46
N ARG A 22 9.40 -2.15 28.35
CA ARG A 22 8.48 -1.00 28.44
C ARG A 22 8.76 0.08 27.37
N TRP A 23 9.98 0.08 26.81
CA TRP A 23 10.43 1.07 25.84
C TRP A 23 9.58 1.16 24.56
N PRO A 24 9.08 0.06 23.94
CA PRO A 24 8.34 0.16 22.68
C PRO A 24 7.03 0.92 22.89
N ARG A 25 6.36 0.68 24.02
CA ARG A 25 5.12 1.35 24.35
C ARG A 25 5.31 2.82 24.66
N ILE A 26 6.35 3.17 25.43
CA ILE A 26 6.69 4.57 25.70
C ILE A 26 7.01 5.30 24.40
N THR A 27 7.74 4.65 23.50
CA THR A 27 8.07 5.17 22.17
C THR A 27 6.81 5.43 21.36
N VAL A 28 5.92 4.44 21.24
CA VAL A 28 4.65 4.60 20.51
C VAL A 28 3.78 5.70 21.10
N LEU A 29 3.65 5.80 22.43
CA LEU A 29 2.91 6.89 23.07
C LEU A 29 3.52 8.25 22.76
N SER A 30 4.85 8.37 22.83
CA SER A 30 5.56 9.62 22.56
C SER A 30 5.33 10.08 21.12
N VAL A 31 5.47 9.15 20.16
CA VAL A 31 5.25 9.44 18.74
C VAL A 31 3.78 9.78 18.48
N LEU A 32 2.82 8.98 18.94
CA LEU A 32 1.39 9.25 18.72
C LEU A 32 0.96 10.59 19.33
N GLY A 33 1.47 10.93 20.52
CA GLY A 33 1.19 12.22 21.16
C GLY A 33 1.80 13.40 20.39
N TYR A 34 3.04 13.26 19.92
CA TYR A 34 3.74 14.25 19.12
C TYR A 34 3.01 14.51 17.78
N GLU A 35 2.69 13.44 17.04
CA GLU A 35 1.95 13.55 15.77
C GLU A 35 0.52 14.06 15.98
N ALA A 36 -0.18 13.61 17.02
CA ALA A 36 -1.52 14.10 17.32
C ALA A 36 -1.54 15.63 17.52
N ALA A 37 -0.62 16.15 18.34
CA ALA A 37 -0.53 17.59 18.59
C ALA A 37 -0.21 18.37 17.31
N GLY A 38 0.79 17.93 16.54
CA GLY A 38 1.18 18.56 15.28
C GLY A 38 0.05 18.58 14.25
N CYS A 39 -0.60 17.43 14.03
CA CYS A 39 -1.66 17.28 13.06
C CYS A 39 -2.94 18.06 13.44
N LEU A 40 -3.32 18.06 14.73
CA LEU A 40 -4.47 18.85 15.18
C LEU A 40 -4.19 20.36 15.04
N ALA A 41 -3.02 20.83 15.48
CA ALA A 41 -2.66 22.24 15.37
C ALA A 41 -2.54 22.69 13.92
N GLY A 42 -1.74 21.98 13.12
CA GLY A 42 -1.55 22.28 11.70
C GLY A 42 -2.85 22.17 10.90
N GLY A 43 -3.65 21.12 11.15
CA GLY A 43 -4.95 20.94 10.51
C GLY A 43 -5.92 22.09 10.81
N VAL A 44 -6.03 22.51 12.08
CA VAL A 44 -6.87 23.66 12.46
C VAL A 44 -6.37 24.95 11.83
N MET A 45 -5.05 25.19 11.83
CA MET A 45 -4.45 26.39 11.22
C MET A 45 -4.77 26.50 9.73
N LEU A 46 -4.63 25.39 8.99
CA LEU A 46 -4.92 25.33 7.55
C LEU A 46 -6.42 25.44 7.24
N MET A 47 -7.30 24.93 8.10
CA MET A 47 -8.74 25.12 7.93
C MET A 47 -9.20 26.53 8.30
N ALA A 48 -8.56 27.17 9.28
CA ALA A 48 -8.91 28.52 9.72
C ALA A 48 -8.48 29.58 8.72
N VAL A 49 -7.32 29.40 8.08
CA VAL A 49 -6.75 30.32 7.10
C VAL A 49 -6.28 29.51 5.87
N PRO A 50 -7.21 29.11 4.97
CA PRO A 50 -6.90 28.18 3.87
C PRO A 50 -5.98 28.71 2.78
N ASP A 51 -5.69 30.01 2.75
CA ASP A 51 -4.68 30.57 1.85
C ASP A 51 -3.24 30.27 2.29
N GLY A 52 -3.07 29.68 3.49
CA GLY A 52 -1.80 29.27 4.06
C GLY A 52 -0.95 30.42 4.64
N SER A 53 -1.48 31.65 4.66
CA SER A 53 -0.76 32.85 5.14
C SER A 53 -0.38 32.77 6.62
N LEU A 54 -1.15 32.04 7.44
CA LEU A 54 -0.84 31.82 8.86
C LEU A 54 0.47 31.03 9.08
N MET A 55 0.87 30.22 8.09
CA MET A 55 2.03 29.34 8.17
C MET A 55 3.11 29.70 7.14
N ASP A 56 3.02 30.88 6.51
CA ASP A 56 3.89 31.32 5.41
C ASP A 56 3.97 30.30 4.25
N MET A 57 2.86 29.62 3.95
CA MET A 57 2.78 28.59 2.91
C MET A 57 1.89 29.08 1.76
N PRO A 58 2.45 29.62 0.66
CA PRO A 58 1.64 30.05 -0.46
C PRO A 58 1.03 28.84 -1.18
N VAL A 59 -0.26 28.91 -1.53
CA VAL A 59 -1.02 27.83 -2.22
C VAL A 59 -0.32 27.31 -3.48
N THR A 60 0.47 28.15 -4.15
CA THR A 60 1.25 27.79 -5.34
C THR A 60 2.22 26.63 -5.12
N ILE A 61 2.61 26.33 -3.88
CA ILE A 61 3.49 25.19 -3.54
C ILE A 61 2.84 23.83 -3.83
N MET A 62 1.50 23.77 -3.87
CA MET A 62 0.76 22.53 -4.17
C MET A 62 0.63 22.28 -5.67
N HIS A 63 1.19 23.14 -6.52
CA HIS A 63 1.21 22.99 -7.98
C HIS A 63 -0.18 22.77 -8.60
N GLY A 64 -1.21 23.41 -8.04
CA GLY A 64 -2.59 23.30 -8.50
C GLY A 64 -3.29 22.00 -8.11
N SER A 65 -2.70 21.16 -7.23
CA SER A 65 -3.33 19.94 -6.74
C SER A 65 -4.61 20.22 -5.95
N PHE A 66 -4.63 21.34 -5.22
CA PHE A 66 -5.78 21.85 -4.49
C PHE A 66 -5.93 23.35 -4.72
N PRO A 67 -7.16 23.90 -4.70
CA PRO A 67 -7.40 25.33 -4.83
C PRO A 67 -6.95 26.12 -3.59
N ASP A 68 -6.93 25.49 -2.42
CA ASP A 68 -6.52 26.05 -1.14
C ASP A 68 -6.17 24.90 -0.16
N PHE A 69 -5.80 25.23 1.08
CA PHE A 69 -5.43 24.25 2.11
C PHE A 69 -6.62 23.67 2.90
N THR A 70 -7.88 23.91 2.52
CA THR A 70 -9.04 23.40 3.26
C THR A 70 -9.05 21.87 3.31
N ILE A 71 -8.88 21.21 2.16
CA ILE A 71 -8.89 19.74 2.07
C ILE A 71 -7.65 19.15 2.76
N PRO A 72 -6.41 19.60 2.48
CA PRO A 72 -5.24 19.19 3.25
C PRO A 72 -5.40 19.38 4.76
N GLY A 73 -5.91 20.53 5.21
CA GLY A 73 -6.13 20.84 6.61
C GLY A 73 -7.13 19.90 7.28
N LEU A 74 -8.25 19.59 6.61
CA LEU A 74 -9.24 18.64 7.12
C LEU A 74 -8.66 17.22 7.23
N LEU A 75 -7.90 16.78 6.23
CA LEU A 75 -7.24 15.47 6.25
C LEU A 75 -6.23 15.39 7.38
N LEU A 76 -5.40 16.42 7.55
CA LEU A 76 -4.41 16.50 8.61
C LEU A 76 -5.09 16.52 10.00
N PHE A 77 -6.16 17.28 10.16
CA PHE A 77 -6.95 17.29 11.39
C PHE A 77 -7.54 15.90 11.71
N CYS A 78 -8.14 15.24 10.74
CA CYS A 78 -8.67 13.87 10.90
C CYS A 78 -7.57 12.88 11.33
N LEU A 79 -6.36 13.01 10.77
CA LEU A 79 -5.19 12.23 11.20
C LEU A 79 -4.78 12.56 12.64
N GLY A 80 -4.88 13.82 13.05
CA GLY A 80 -4.67 14.23 14.44
C GLY A 80 -5.66 13.58 15.42
N VAL A 81 -6.94 13.53 15.05
CA VAL A 81 -7.98 12.82 15.81
C VAL A 81 -7.66 11.32 15.88
N LEU A 82 -7.30 10.70 14.76
CA LEU A 82 -6.93 9.29 14.71
C LEU A 82 -5.73 8.97 15.62
N ASN A 83 -4.68 9.79 15.59
CA ASN A 83 -3.50 9.63 16.45
C ASN A 83 -3.86 9.84 17.94
N THR A 84 -4.78 10.75 18.25
CA THR A 84 -5.27 10.96 19.61
C THR A 84 -6.03 9.73 20.14
N VAL A 85 -6.92 9.16 19.32
CA VAL A 85 -7.64 7.92 19.66
C VAL A 85 -6.65 6.77 19.84
N ALA A 86 -5.69 6.61 18.92
CA ALA A 86 -4.66 5.59 19.04
C ALA A 86 -3.83 5.76 20.32
N PHE A 87 -3.39 6.99 20.63
CA PHE A 87 -2.69 7.32 21.87
C PHE A 87 -3.50 6.87 23.10
N TYR A 88 -4.79 7.22 23.15
CA TYR A 88 -5.67 6.82 24.24
C TYR A 88 -5.80 5.30 24.37
N THR A 89 -5.93 4.57 23.26
CA THR A 89 -6.01 3.09 23.29
C THR A 89 -4.73 2.44 23.80
N VAL A 90 -3.55 2.93 23.37
CA VAL A 90 -2.24 2.47 23.85
C VAL A 90 -2.03 2.87 25.31
N PHE A 91 -2.50 4.05 25.72
CA PHE A 91 -2.40 4.52 27.11
C PHE A 91 -3.24 3.66 28.05
N THR A 92 -4.46 3.32 27.63
CA THR A 92 -5.42 2.50 28.39
C THR A 92 -5.19 0.99 28.31
N ARG A 93 -4.19 0.52 27.55
CA ARG A 93 -3.81 -0.91 27.43
C ARG A 93 -4.94 -1.78 26.87
N LYS A 94 -5.68 -1.28 25.88
CA LYS A 94 -6.68 -2.11 25.21
C LYS A 94 -6.00 -3.26 24.48
N SER A 95 -6.66 -4.42 24.37
CA SER A 95 -6.11 -5.63 23.74
C SER A 95 -5.78 -5.47 22.24
N ASN A 96 -6.32 -4.44 21.61
CA ASN A 96 -6.15 -4.09 20.20
C ASN A 96 -5.40 -2.76 20.00
N ASP A 97 -4.70 -2.25 21.03
CA ASP A 97 -3.99 -0.98 20.99
C ASP A 97 -2.96 -0.89 19.84
N TRP A 98 -2.22 -1.97 19.59
CA TRP A 98 -1.26 -2.09 18.50
C TRP A 98 -1.88 -1.97 17.11
N ILE A 99 -3.16 -2.35 16.93
CA ILE A 99 -3.89 -2.17 15.67
C ILE A 99 -4.11 -0.69 15.44
N MET A 100 -4.66 0.00 16.45
CA MET A 100 -4.96 1.44 16.36
C MET A 100 -3.69 2.26 16.16
N ALA A 101 -2.61 1.93 16.87
CA ALA A 101 -1.30 2.54 16.65
C ALA A 101 -0.78 2.28 15.24
N GLY A 102 -0.91 1.06 14.71
CA GLY A 102 -0.49 0.72 13.35
C GLY A 102 -1.27 1.49 12.28
N VAL A 103 -2.58 1.61 12.44
CA VAL A 103 -3.45 2.38 11.52
C VAL A 103 -3.11 3.87 11.56
N ALA A 104 -2.92 4.45 12.74
CA ALA A 104 -2.57 5.86 12.89
C ALA A 104 -1.21 6.19 12.27
N LEU A 105 -0.18 5.40 12.60
CA LEU A 105 1.17 5.60 12.07
C LEU A 105 1.25 5.31 10.57
N GLY A 106 0.52 4.31 10.06
CA GLY A 106 0.39 4.05 8.62
C GLY A 106 -0.33 5.19 7.88
N GLY A 107 -1.32 5.81 8.50
CA GLY A 107 -1.96 7.03 8.03
C GLY A 107 -0.96 8.18 7.89
N MET A 108 -0.07 8.36 8.88
CA MET A 108 0.99 9.37 8.81
C MET A 108 2.03 9.10 7.72
N VAL A 109 2.46 7.84 7.52
CA VAL A 109 3.34 7.48 6.39
C VAL A 109 2.66 7.83 5.06
N THR A 110 1.37 7.53 4.94
CA THR A 110 0.58 7.88 3.75
C THR A 110 0.49 9.38 3.54
N TRP A 111 0.26 10.15 4.61
CA TRP A 111 0.25 11.61 4.59
C TRP A 111 1.55 12.19 4.08
N PHE A 112 2.69 11.86 4.71
CA PHE A 112 3.99 12.40 4.29
C PHE A 112 4.34 12.01 2.87
N TRP A 113 3.97 10.80 2.43
CA TRP A 113 4.19 10.40 1.05
C TRP A 113 3.41 11.28 0.07
N ILE A 114 2.12 11.49 0.32
CA ILE A 114 1.26 12.34 -0.52
C ILE A 114 1.77 13.79 -0.49
N GLU A 115 2.10 14.32 0.68
CA GLU A 115 2.64 15.66 0.87
C GLU A 115 3.93 15.87 0.06
N ILE A 116 4.92 14.98 0.20
CA ILE A 116 6.17 15.04 -0.58
C ILE A 116 5.90 14.93 -2.08
N ALA A 117 4.97 14.07 -2.49
CA ALA A 117 4.61 13.90 -3.89
C ALA A 117 3.92 15.15 -4.48
N ILE A 118 3.10 15.85 -3.70
CA ILE A 118 2.44 17.09 -4.11
C ILE A 118 3.44 18.25 -4.14
N LEU A 119 4.30 18.37 -3.11
CA LEU A 119 5.28 19.45 -3.00
C LEU A 119 6.49 19.26 -3.91
N LEU A 120 6.70 18.05 -4.43
CA LEU A 120 7.86 17.63 -5.24
C LEU A 120 9.21 17.94 -4.57
N LYS A 121 9.22 18.07 -3.24
CA LYS A 121 10.37 18.52 -2.44
C LYS A 121 10.45 17.77 -1.13
N LEU A 122 11.65 17.32 -0.79
CA LEU A 122 11.94 16.79 0.52
C LEU A 122 12.45 17.92 1.43
N HIS A 123 11.55 18.51 2.20
CA HIS A 123 11.88 19.49 3.24
C HIS A 123 12.39 18.81 4.53
N TRP A 124 13.21 19.53 5.33
CA TRP A 124 13.70 19.04 6.63
C TRP A 124 12.57 18.67 7.61
N LEU A 125 11.43 19.37 7.52
CA LEU A 125 10.25 19.06 8.33
C LEU A 125 9.81 17.60 8.13
N HIS A 126 9.87 17.05 6.92
CA HIS A 126 9.53 15.64 6.70
C HIS A 126 10.47 14.68 7.44
N LEU A 127 11.73 15.07 7.68
CA LEU A 127 12.63 14.26 8.51
C LEU A 127 12.24 14.39 9.98
N MET A 128 11.98 15.61 10.44
CA MET A 128 11.59 15.90 11.82
C MET A 128 10.31 15.17 12.24
N TRP A 129 9.31 15.10 11.36
CA TRP A 129 8.04 14.42 11.63
C TRP A 129 8.03 12.96 11.16
N GLY A 130 8.63 12.66 10.02
CA GLY A 130 8.60 11.30 9.43
C GLY A 130 9.47 10.29 10.18
N VAL A 131 10.65 10.68 10.69
CA VAL A 131 11.52 9.75 11.44
C VAL A 131 10.85 9.23 12.72
N PRO A 132 10.22 10.08 13.57
CA PRO A 132 9.41 9.60 14.68
C PRO A 132 8.36 8.57 14.28
N VAL A 133 7.64 8.76 13.18
CA VAL A 133 6.64 7.81 12.69
C VAL A 133 7.24 6.46 12.33
N LEU A 134 8.38 6.44 11.64
CA LEU A 134 9.10 5.20 11.32
C LEU A 134 9.58 4.46 12.59
N VAL A 135 10.11 5.21 13.56
CA VAL A 135 10.51 4.67 14.87
C VAL A 135 9.29 4.12 15.62
N GLY A 136 8.17 4.82 15.57
CA GLY A 136 6.88 4.39 16.12
C GLY A 136 6.40 3.09 15.50
N LEU A 137 6.51 2.91 14.18
CA LEU A 137 6.12 1.68 13.48
C LEU A 137 6.99 0.49 13.92
N LEU A 138 8.31 0.70 14.04
CA LEU A 138 9.24 -0.34 14.51
C LEU A 138 8.94 -0.72 15.97
N ALA A 139 8.69 0.27 16.83
CA ALA A 139 8.30 0.05 18.21
C ALA A 139 6.92 -0.63 18.32
N ASN A 140 5.97 -0.31 17.44
CA ASN A 140 4.66 -0.96 17.39
C ASN A 140 4.77 -2.42 16.93
N ALA A 141 5.64 -2.73 15.97
CA ALA A 141 5.91 -4.09 15.55
C ALA A 141 6.45 -4.97 16.68
N TRP A 142 7.21 -4.39 17.63
CA TRP A 142 7.70 -5.08 18.82
C TRP A 142 6.58 -5.44 19.82
N GLN A 143 5.44 -4.72 19.78
CA GLN A 143 4.29 -4.93 20.65
C GLN A 143 3.33 -6.00 20.11
N LEU A 144 3.57 -6.54 18.91
CA LEU A 144 2.69 -7.55 18.32
C LEU A 144 2.66 -8.82 19.17
N PRO A 145 1.48 -9.44 19.38
CA PRO A 145 1.33 -10.62 20.24
C PRO A 145 2.19 -11.81 19.80
N SER A 146 2.40 -11.97 18.48
CA SER A 146 3.27 -13.00 17.93
C SER A 146 3.72 -12.68 16.51
N ARG A 147 4.76 -13.37 16.05
CA ARG A 147 5.21 -13.32 14.64
C ARG A 147 4.16 -13.88 13.67
N GLU A 148 3.31 -14.79 14.13
CA GLU A 148 2.21 -15.32 13.32
C GLU A 148 1.11 -14.27 13.09
N VAL A 149 0.81 -13.45 14.11
CA VAL A 149 -0.10 -12.31 13.96
C VAL A 149 0.47 -11.32 12.93
N LEU A 150 1.75 -10.96 13.03
CA LEU A 150 2.42 -10.09 12.03
C LEU A 150 2.30 -10.68 10.62
N ARG A 151 2.64 -11.96 10.46
CA ARG A 151 2.56 -12.65 9.16
C ARG A 151 1.15 -12.58 8.58
N ARG A 152 0.12 -12.89 9.37
CA ARG A 152 -1.28 -12.84 8.92
C ARG A 152 -1.70 -11.43 8.53
N LEU A 153 -1.35 -10.41 9.31
CA LEU A 153 -1.65 -9.02 9.00
C LEU A 153 -1.04 -8.57 7.68
N LEU A 154 0.26 -8.84 7.50
CA LEU A 154 0.96 -8.56 6.25
C LEU A 154 0.26 -9.24 5.07
N LEU A 155 -0.12 -10.51 5.21
CA LEU A 155 -0.82 -11.23 4.14
C LEU A 155 -2.23 -10.68 3.87
N THR A 156 -2.99 -10.29 4.91
CA THR A 156 -4.31 -9.67 4.75
C THR A 156 -4.25 -8.30 4.06
N CYS A 157 -3.10 -7.62 4.10
CA CYS A 157 -2.90 -6.38 3.34
C CYS A 157 -3.07 -6.60 1.83
N GLY A 158 -2.79 -7.80 1.30
CA GLY A 158 -3.04 -8.10 -0.12
C GLY A 158 -4.53 -8.12 -0.44
N ILE A 159 -5.36 -8.66 0.47
CA ILE A 159 -6.82 -8.63 0.31
C ILE A 159 -7.33 -7.19 0.39
N ALA A 160 -6.88 -6.44 1.40
CA ALA A 160 -7.24 -5.04 1.56
C ALA A 160 -6.81 -4.19 0.36
N ALA A 161 -5.60 -4.40 -0.17
CA ALA A 161 -5.09 -3.73 -1.37
C ALA A 161 -5.98 -4.01 -2.58
N SER A 162 -6.35 -5.26 -2.81
CA SER A 162 -7.20 -5.62 -3.94
C SER A 162 -8.59 -5.01 -3.87
N LEU A 163 -9.23 -5.05 -2.70
CA LEU A 163 -10.54 -4.44 -2.49
C LEU A 163 -10.47 -2.91 -2.60
N LEU A 164 -9.41 -2.31 -2.07
CA LEU A 164 -9.16 -0.88 -2.19
C LEU A 164 -9.03 -0.51 -3.66
N TYR A 165 -8.17 -1.16 -4.45
CA TYR A 165 -7.96 -0.82 -5.86
C TYR A 165 -9.25 -0.93 -6.68
N ALA A 166 -10.05 -1.97 -6.46
CA ALA A 166 -11.37 -2.10 -7.11
C ALA A 166 -12.30 -0.94 -6.71
N THR A 167 -12.27 -0.52 -5.45
CA THR A 167 -13.04 0.63 -4.95
C THR A 167 -12.54 1.94 -5.55
N ILE A 168 -11.23 2.11 -5.74
CA ILE A 168 -10.63 3.28 -6.40
C ILE A 168 -11.17 3.41 -7.82
N ILE A 169 -11.14 2.33 -8.60
CA ILE A 169 -11.69 2.32 -9.96
C ILE A 169 -13.15 2.78 -9.95
N ALA A 170 -13.98 2.21 -9.07
CA ALA A 170 -15.40 2.55 -8.99
C ALA A 170 -15.62 4.03 -8.62
N ILE A 171 -14.90 4.54 -7.61
CA ILE A 171 -15.01 5.94 -7.16
C ILE A 171 -14.54 6.89 -8.25
N VAL A 172 -13.37 6.63 -8.85
CA VAL A 172 -12.75 7.55 -9.80
C VAL A 172 -13.51 7.57 -11.12
N ALA A 173 -13.94 6.42 -11.63
CA ALA A 173 -14.79 6.35 -12.82
C ALA A 173 -16.13 7.07 -12.59
N ALA A 174 -16.75 6.94 -11.41
CA ALA A 174 -17.98 7.65 -11.08
C ALA A 174 -17.83 9.18 -10.96
N ARG A 175 -16.59 9.68 -10.83
CA ARG A 175 -16.29 11.11 -10.71
C ARG A 175 -16.01 11.78 -12.05
N GLU A 176 -15.86 11.02 -13.12
CA GLU A 176 -15.58 11.53 -14.47
C GLU A 176 -16.78 11.21 -15.38
N PRO A 177 -17.78 12.12 -15.52
CA PRO A 177 -19.02 11.84 -16.25
C PRO A 177 -18.81 11.51 -17.73
N THR A 178 -17.71 11.98 -18.30
CA THR A 178 -17.28 11.76 -19.68
C THR A 178 -16.49 10.46 -19.87
N TYR A 179 -16.25 9.70 -18.79
CA TYR A 179 -15.52 8.44 -18.86
C TYR A 179 -16.36 7.33 -19.50
N ASP A 180 -15.85 6.77 -20.60
CA ASP A 180 -16.43 5.57 -21.23
C ASP A 180 -15.62 4.33 -20.84
N LEU A 181 -16.18 3.50 -19.96
CA LEU A 181 -15.56 2.27 -19.47
C LEU A 181 -15.16 1.31 -20.60
N ALA A 182 -15.87 1.31 -21.73
CA ALA A 182 -15.56 0.41 -22.83
C ALA A 182 -14.43 0.95 -23.70
N GLY A 183 -14.49 2.24 -24.05
CA GLY A 183 -13.58 2.90 -24.99
C GLY A 183 -12.35 3.56 -24.36
N GLN A 184 -12.27 3.65 -23.03
CA GLN A 184 -11.20 4.35 -22.32
C GLN A 184 -10.55 3.48 -21.26
N THR A 185 -9.23 3.58 -21.19
CA THR A 185 -8.42 2.87 -20.19
C THR A 185 -8.53 3.55 -18.83
N ILE A 186 -8.40 2.78 -17.76
CA ILE A 186 -8.23 3.24 -16.38
C ILE A 186 -7.03 4.18 -16.27
N SER A 187 -5.97 3.92 -17.04
CA SER A 187 -4.78 4.79 -17.07
C SER A 187 -5.11 6.25 -17.45
N GLU A 188 -6.12 6.48 -18.28
CA GLU A 188 -6.56 7.83 -18.69
C GLU A 188 -7.21 8.63 -17.55
N LEU A 189 -7.78 7.97 -16.54
CA LEU A 189 -8.30 8.62 -15.33
C LEU A 189 -7.17 9.21 -14.45
N SER A 190 -5.93 8.81 -14.70
CA SER A 190 -4.74 9.31 -14.02
C SER A 190 -3.85 10.20 -14.90
N ALA A 191 -4.30 10.48 -16.13
CA ALA A 191 -3.52 11.22 -17.13
C ALA A 191 -3.28 12.69 -16.75
N ILE A 192 -2.24 13.29 -17.32
CA ILE A 192 -1.97 14.72 -17.24
C ILE A 192 -3.18 15.47 -17.82
N GLY A 193 -3.74 16.40 -17.04
CA GLY A 193 -4.94 17.16 -17.40
C GLY A 193 -6.26 16.51 -16.97
N ALA A 194 -6.24 15.25 -16.51
CA ALA A 194 -7.45 14.60 -16.00
C ALA A 194 -7.89 15.22 -14.66
N PRO A 195 -9.16 15.62 -14.48
CA PRO A 195 -9.67 16.17 -13.22
C PRO A 195 -9.50 15.20 -12.04
N THR A 196 -9.51 13.91 -12.34
CA THR A 196 -9.40 12.81 -11.38
C THR A 196 -7.98 12.47 -10.96
N ARG A 197 -6.94 13.05 -11.57
CA ARG A 197 -5.53 12.66 -11.34
C ARG A 197 -5.11 12.80 -9.88
N THR A 198 -5.41 13.93 -9.24
CA THR A 198 -5.03 14.15 -7.83
C THR A 198 -5.72 13.14 -6.92
N LEU A 199 -7.01 12.89 -7.15
CA LEU A 199 -7.77 11.89 -6.41
C LEU A 199 -7.17 10.49 -6.59
N TRP A 200 -6.78 10.13 -7.82
CA TRP A 200 -6.13 8.86 -8.12
C TRP A 200 -4.83 8.68 -7.33
N ILE A 201 -3.94 9.69 -7.32
CA ILE A 201 -2.66 9.63 -6.59
C ILE A 201 -2.89 9.44 -5.08
N ILE A 202 -3.82 10.20 -4.51
CA ILE A 202 -4.16 10.13 -3.08
C ILE A 202 -4.66 8.73 -2.72
N LEU A 203 -5.59 8.19 -3.51
CA LEU A 203 -6.20 6.90 -3.22
C LEU A 203 -5.25 5.71 -3.50
N CYS A 204 -4.40 5.80 -4.52
CA CYS A 204 -3.45 4.74 -4.87
C CYS A 204 -2.23 4.67 -3.93
N THR A 205 -1.94 5.73 -3.18
CA THR A 205 -0.84 5.72 -2.20
C THR A 205 -1.01 4.64 -1.12
N PRO A 206 -2.14 4.55 -0.38
CA PRO A 206 -2.34 3.47 0.60
C PRO A 206 -2.34 2.08 -0.05
N TYR A 207 -2.81 1.96 -1.31
CA TYR A 207 -2.70 0.69 -2.05
C TYR A 207 -1.23 0.25 -2.20
N THR A 208 -0.32 1.16 -2.55
CA THR A 208 1.11 0.83 -2.69
C THR A 208 1.72 0.33 -1.38
N TRP A 209 1.38 0.97 -0.25
CA TRP A 209 1.85 0.54 1.07
C TRP A 209 1.29 -0.83 1.47
N LEU A 210 0.01 -1.09 1.19
CA LEU A 210 -0.62 -2.38 1.44
C LEU A 210 0.01 -3.49 0.58
N MET A 211 0.33 -3.20 -0.68
CA MET A 211 1.03 -4.14 -1.56
C MET A 211 2.46 -4.43 -1.09
N LEU A 212 3.18 -3.43 -0.57
CA LEU A 212 4.50 -3.63 0.02
C LEU A 212 4.42 -4.50 1.29
N ALA A 213 3.45 -4.24 2.15
CA ALA A 213 3.17 -5.06 3.33
C ALA A 213 2.83 -6.51 2.93
N PHE A 214 1.99 -6.68 1.91
CA PHE A 214 1.68 -7.99 1.35
C PHE A 214 2.91 -8.74 0.85
N ALA A 215 3.75 -8.07 0.07
CA ALA A 215 5.01 -8.64 -0.44
C ALA A 215 5.93 -9.12 0.70
N MET A 216 6.06 -8.32 1.76
CA MET A 216 6.81 -8.72 2.96
C MET A 216 6.22 -9.96 3.63
N GLY A 217 4.88 -10.06 3.72
CA GLY A 217 4.19 -11.22 4.28
C GLY A 217 4.43 -12.51 3.46
N VAL A 218 4.41 -12.40 2.12
CA VAL A 218 4.70 -13.52 1.22
C VAL A 218 6.17 -13.93 1.33
N TRP A 219 7.09 -12.97 1.31
CA TRP A 219 8.53 -13.22 1.47
C TRP A 219 8.85 -13.91 2.81
N TYR A 220 8.27 -13.43 3.90
CA TYR A 220 8.42 -14.01 5.23
C TYR A 220 7.87 -15.45 5.30
N SER A 221 6.77 -15.72 4.60
CA SER A 221 6.18 -17.07 4.52
C SER A 221 7.01 -18.04 3.68
N GLY A 222 7.84 -17.53 2.76
CA GLY A 222 8.70 -18.31 1.88
C GLY A 222 10.09 -18.66 2.43
N ARG A 223 10.41 -18.40 3.72
CA ARG A 223 11.79 -18.58 4.25
C ARG A 223 12.42 -19.94 3.96
N GLN A 224 11.63 -21.00 3.98
CA GLN A 224 12.08 -22.37 3.72
C GLN A 224 11.71 -22.88 2.31
N TYR A 225 11.04 -22.08 1.49
CA TYR A 225 10.58 -22.48 0.16
C TYR A 225 10.91 -21.41 -0.89
N ARG A 226 11.97 -21.68 -1.67
CA ARG A 226 12.58 -20.72 -2.61
C ARG A 226 11.58 -20.06 -3.57
N PRO A 227 10.67 -20.78 -4.26
CA PRO A 227 9.74 -20.15 -5.18
C PRO A 227 8.85 -19.09 -4.52
N LEU A 228 8.27 -19.39 -3.34
CA LEU A 228 7.43 -18.43 -2.62
C LEU A 228 8.24 -17.22 -2.11
N ARG A 229 9.51 -17.43 -1.73
CA ARG A 229 10.41 -16.32 -1.37
C ARG A 229 10.67 -15.40 -2.56
N MET A 230 10.89 -15.97 -3.75
CA MET A 230 11.07 -15.20 -4.99
C MET A 230 9.80 -14.43 -5.37
N VAL A 231 8.62 -15.03 -5.22
CA VAL A 231 7.34 -14.33 -5.41
C VAL A 231 7.25 -13.11 -4.48
N GLY A 232 7.61 -13.25 -3.21
CA GLY A 232 7.64 -12.13 -2.28
C GLY A 232 8.62 -11.01 -2.70
N LEU A 233 9.80 -11.36 -3.21
CA LEU A 233 10.77 -10.38 -3.72
C LEU A 233 10.26 -9.65 -4.97
N LEU A 234 9.68 -10.39 -5.92
CA LEU A 234 9.10 -9.82 -7.13
C LEU A 234 7.92 -8.89 -6.82
N LEU A 235 7.02 -9.30 -5.90
CA LEU A 235 5.96 -8.42 -5.41
C LEU A 235 6.51 -7.19 -4.68
N GLY A 236 7.65 -7.32 -3.99
CA GLY A 236 8.35 -6.19 -3.39
C GLY A 236 8.83 -5.21 -4.45
N ALA A 237 9.46 -5.71 -5.52
CA ALA A 237 9.86 -4.89 -6.66
C ALA A 237 8.65 -4.22 -7.34
N TYR A 238 7.54 -4.96 -7.53
CA TYR A 238 6.28 -4.41 -8.04
C TYR A 238 5.79 -3.24 -7.18
N ALA A 239 5.74 -3.40 -5.85
CA ALA A 239 5.27 -2.36 -4.95
C ALA A 239 6.20 -1.14 -4.91
N VAL A 240 7.52 -1.34 -4.99
CA VAL A 240 8.50 -0.24 -5.07
C VAL A 240 8.37 0.54 -6.38
N LEU A 241 8.17 -0.15 -7.51
CA LEU A 241 7.86 0.50 -8.79
C LEU A 241 6.53 1.26 -8.72
N GLY A 242 5.59 0.81 -7.88
CA GLY A 242 4.38 1.52 -7.45
C GLY A 242 4.62 2.99 -7.10
N LEU A 243 5.74 3.27 -6.44
CA LEU A 243 6.14 4.61 -5.99
C LEU A 243 6.57 5.54 -7.14
N LEU A 244 6.90 4.98 -8.32
CA LEU A 244 7.36 5.73 -9.48
C LEU A 244 6.21 6.17 -10.41
N TRP A 245 5.01 5.58 -10.29
CA TRP A 245 3.87 5.92 -11.16
C TRP A 245 3.49 7.41 -11.16
N PRO A 246 3.52 8.15 -10.03
CA PRO A 246 3.26 9.59 -10.04
C PRO A 246 4.22 10.40 -10.93
N LEU A 247 5.41 9.86 -11.21
CA LEU A 247 6.45 10.47 -12.03
C LEU A 247 6.39 10.05 -13.51
N ALA A 248 5.55 9.08 -13.85
CA ALA A 248 5.34 8.59 -15.22
C ALA A 248 3.85 8.61 -15.63
N PRO A 249 3.14 9.75 -15.49
CA PRO A 249 1.78 9.87 -16.01
C PRO A 249 1.79 9.96 -17.54
N MET A 250 0.79 9.37 -18.19
CA MET A 250 0.55 9.62 -19.62
C MET A 250 -0.24 10.91 -19.83
N HIS A 251 -0.18 11.47 -21.03
CA HIS A 251 -1.08 12.53 -21.49
C HIS A 251 -2.44 11.98 -21.88
N GLN A 252 -3.47 12.84 -21.85
CA GLN A 252 -4.78 12.50 -22.42
C GLN A 252 -4.68 12.26 -23.94
N ARG A 253 -5.61 11.45 -24.46
CA ARG A 253 -5.65 11.04 -25.88
C ARG A 253 -5.59 12.20 -26.89
N ASP A 254 -6.28 13.30 -26.60
CA ASP A 254 -6.31 14.47 -27.51
C ASP A 254 -4.94 15.15 -27.60
N MET A 255 -4.22 15.18 -26.48
CA MET A 255 -2.84 15.68 -26.43
C MET A 255 -1.87 14.70 -27.09
N LEU A 256 -2.06 13.39 -26.94
CA LEU A 256 -1.23 12.38 -27.62
C LEU A 256 -1.37 12.47 -29.15
N ALA A 257 -2.60 12.61 -29.64
CA ALA A 257 -2.88 12.71 -31.07
C ALA A 257 -2.24 13.93 -31.74
N THR A 258 -2.08 15.03 -31.00
CA THR A 258 -1.51 16.29 -31.50
C THR A 258 0.01 16.34 -31.39
N THR A 259 0.57 15.84 -30.29
CA THR A 259 2.00 15.95 -29.97
C THR A 259 2.83 14.74 -30.41
N GLY A 260 2.20 13.60 -30.67
CA GLY A 260 2.89 12.32 -30.90
C GLY A 260 3.46 11.66 -29.64
N GLY A 261 3.18 12.23 -28.47
CA GLY A 261 3.64 11.75 -27.16
C GLY A 261 4.92 12.42 -26.66
N SER A 262 5.32 12.04 -25.45
CA SER A 262 6.47 12.59 -24.73
C SER A 262 7.29 11.50 -24.06
N PHE A 263 8.38 11.89 -23.40
CA PHE A 263 9.15 11.01 -22.54
C PHE A 263 8.27 10.39 -21.43
N SER A 264 7.34 11.17 -20.85
CA SER A 264 6.46 10.70 -19.79
C SER A 264 5.55 9.55 -20.25
N ASP A 265 5.04 9.63 -21.48
CA ASP A 265 4.19 8.60 -22.09
C ASP A 265 4.98 7.31 -22.34
N THR A 266 6.22 7.45 -22.80
CA THR A 266 7.14 6.31 -22.98
C THR A 266 7.45 5.67 -21.62
N ALA A 267 7.75 6.47 -20.60
CA ALA A 267 7.98 5.99 -19.24
C ALA A 267 6.77 5.27 -18.66
N HIS A 268 5.55 5.77 -18.91
CA HIS A 268 4.29 5.14 -18.51
C HIS A 268 4.16 3.73 -19.10
N ILE A 269 4.38 3.59 -20.41
CA ILE A 269 4.31 2.30 -21.12
C ILE A 269 5.39 1.34 -20.60
N VAL A 270 6.63 1.80 -20.45
CA VAL A 270 7.74 0.98 -19.95
C VAL A 270 7.46 0.49 -18.53
N LEU A 271 6.96 1.37 -17.64
CA LEU A 271 6.60 1.01 -16.28
C LEU A 271 5.46 -0.01 -16.23
N GLY A 272 4.44 0.16 -17.09
CA GLY A 272 3.38 -0.82 -17.29
C GLY A 272 3.91 -2.18 -17.76
N ALA A 273 4.81 -2.20 -18.75
CA ALA A 273 5.40 -3.44 -19.27
C ALA A 273 6.25 -4.17 -18.21
N VAL A 274 7.09 -3.44 -17.47
CA VAL A 274 7.94 -4.01 -16.42
C VAL A 274 7.08 -4.59 -15.28
N THR A 275 6.07 -3.86 -14.82
CA THR A 275 5.17 -4.33 -13.77
C THR A 275 4.37 -5.56 -14.21
N GLN A 276 3.94 -5.60 -15.48
CA GLN A 276 3.28 -6.76 -16.08
C GLN A 276 4.20 -8.00 -16.13
N ILE A 277 5.47 -7.84 -16.55
CA ILE A 277 6.44 -8.95 -16.56
C ILE A 277 6.68 -9.48 -15.14
N ILE A 278 6.84 -8.59 -14.15
CA ILE A 278 7.00 -8.98 -12.75
C ILE A 278 5.78 -9.80 -12.27
N PHE A 279 4.57 -9.38 -12.64
CA PHE A 279 3.35 -10.14 -12.34
C PHE A 279 3.36 -11.52 -12.99
N LEU A 280 3.65 -11.64 -14.29
CA LEU A 280 3.69 -12.92 -14.99
C LEU A 280 4.71 -13.91 -14.37
N LEU A 281 5.91 -13.41 -14.02
CA LEU A 281 6.93 -14.19 -13.33
C LEU A 281 6.44 -14.64 -11.94
N SER A 282 5.80 -13.73 -11.19
CA SER A 282 5.24 -14.03 -9.87
C SER A 282 4.13 -15.08 -9.95
N LEU A 283 3.24 -14.97 -10.93
CA LEU A 283 2.17 -15.92 -11.20
C LEU A 283 2.75 -17.31 -11.49
N GLY A 284 3.72 -17.40 -12.41
CA GLY A 284 4.37 -18.65 -12.78
C GLY A 284 5.12 -19.32 -11.61
N LEU A 285 5.86 -18.55 -10.82
CA LEU A 285 6.55 -19.08 -9.63
C LEU A 285 5.57 -19.52 -8.53
N SER A 286 4.48 -18.76 -8.33
CA SER A 286 3.45 -19.09 -7.35
C SER A 286 2.74 -20.41 -7.67
N ALA A 287 2.64 -20.78 -8.94
CA ALA A 287 1.99 -22.02 -9.39
C ALA A 287 2.60 -23.27 -8.71
N GLN A 288 3.88 -23.23 -8.38
CA GLN A 288 4.59 -24.36 -7.79
C GLN A 288 4.28 -24.55 -6.29
N ALA A 289 3.80 -23.50 -5.61
CA ALA A 289 3.76 -23.42 -4.15
C ALA A 289 2.58 -24.15 -3.48
N PHE A 290 1.44 -24.35 -4.16
CA PHE A 290 0.18 -24.76 -3.51
C PHE A 290 -0.53 -25.96 -4.17
N GLY A 291 0.20 -26.84 -4.86
CA GLY A 291 -0.32 -28.10 -5.41
C GLY A 291 -1.10 -27.97 -6.74
N LYS A 292 -1.68 -29.08 -7.20
CA LYS A 292 -2.28 -29.20 -8.55
C LYS A 292 -3.44 -28.21 -8.81
N GLY A 293 -4.36 -28.05 -7.86
CA GLY A 293 -5.49 -27.13 -8.04
C GLY A 293 -5.06 -25.67 -8.26
N PHE A 294 -4.06 -25.21 -7.52
CA PHE A 294 -3.52 -23.86 -7.69
C PHE A 294 -2.75 -23.72 -9.01
N ARG A 295 -2.09 -24.77 -9.51
CA ARG A 295 -1.45 -24.76 -10.83
C ARG A 295 -2.47 -24.55 -11.95
N VAL A 296 -3.60 -25.26 -11.91
CA VAL A 296 -4.67 -25.08 -12.90
C VAL A 296 -5.22 -23.66 -12.84
N TYR A 297 -5.50 -23.14 -11.63
CA TYR A 297 -5.89 -21.74 -11.44
C TYR A 297 -4.88 -20.76 -12.04
N ALA A 298 -3.58 -20.96 -11.78
CA ALA A 298 -2.53 -20.09 -12.29
C ALA A 298 -2.40 -20.14 -13.83
N ILE A 299 -2.57 -21.32 -14.45
CA ILE A 299 -2.58 -21.48 -15.90
C ILE A 299 -3.77 -20.75 -16.53
N ILE A 300 -4.98 -20.90 -15.96
CA ILE A 300 -6.17 -20.19 -16.44
C ILE A 300 -5.96 -18.67 -16.31
N THR A 301 -5.48 -18.22 -15.15
CA THR A 301 -5.13 -16.81 -14.90
C THR A 301 -4.15 -16.30 -15.95
N LEU A 302 -3.11 -17.07 -16.26
CA LEU A 302 -2.09 -16.72 -17.25
C LEU A 302 -2.70 -16.57 -18.66
N ILE A 303 -3.57 -17.50 -19.06
CA ILE A 303 -4.26 -17.45 -20.37
C ILE A 303 -5.10 -16.17 -20.48
N PHE A 304 -5.89 -15.84 -19.46
CA PHE A 304 -6.70 -14.62 -19.45
C PHE A 304 -5.83 -13.37 -19.57
N VAL A 305 -4.78 -13.28 -18.75
CA VAL A 305 -3.89 -12.12 -18.72
C VAL A 305 -3.18 -11.91 -20.06
N ILE A 306 -2.71 -12.99 -20.69
CA ILE A 306 -2.08 -12.92 -22.01
C ILE A 306 -3.10 -12.51 -23.07
N ALA A 307 -4.28 -13.13 -23.09
CA ALA A 307 -5.30 -12.86 -24.10
C ALA A 307 -5.76 -11.39 -24.05
N PHE A 308 -6.21 -10.91 -22.89
CA PHE A 308 -6.71 -9.54 -22.76
C PHE A 308 -5.59 -8.50 -22.78
N GLY A 309 -4.38 -8.85 -22.31
CA GLY A 309 -3.20 -8.00 -22.42
C GLY A 309 -2.82 -7.76 -23.88
N LEU A 310 -2.81 -8.82 -24.70
CA LEU A 310 -2.53 -8.72 -26.13
C LEU A 310 -3.59 -7.90 -26.87
N LEU A 311 -4.87 -8.10 -26.56
CA LEU A 311 -5.95 -7.30 -27.13
C LEU A 311 -5.79 -5.81 -26.79
N THR A 312 -5.48 -5.49 -25.54
CA THR A 312 -5.21 -4.10 -25.09
C THR A 312 -4.02 -3.51 -25.86
N PHE A 313 -2.93 -4.27 -25.99
CA PHE A 313 -1.73 -3.85 -26.72
C PHE A 313 -2.01 -3.57 -28.21
N ILE A 314 -2.82 -4.41 -28.87
CA ILE A 314 -3.19 -4.24 -30.27
C ILE A 314 -4.04 -2.97 -30.46
N ALA A 315 -4.91 -2.63 -29.51
CA ALA A 315 -5.75 -1.44 -29.58
C ALA A 315 -5.07 -0.15 -29.10
N ALA A 316 -4.02 -0.23 -28.27
CA ALA A 316 -3.33 0.92 -27.68
C ALA A 316 -2.86 1.99 -28.69
N PRO A 317 -2.37 1.66 -29.92
CA PRO A 317 -2.04 2.66 -30.92
C PRO A 317 -3.23 3.55 -31.32
N GLY A 318 -4.47 3.11 -31.10
CA GLY A 318 -5.66 3.90 -31.33
C GLY A 318 -5.80 5.08 -30.36
N ILE A 319 -5.35 4.93 -29.10
CA ILE A 319 -5.31 6.01 -28.11
C ILE A 319 -4.36 7.11 -28.61
N ALA A 320 -3.15 6.73 -29.02
CA ALA A 320 -2.14 7.68 -29.49
C ALA A 320 -2.57 8.46 -30.76
N ARG A 321 -3.46 7.89 -31.57
CA ARG A 321 -4.01 8.53 -32.78
C ARG A 321 -5.32 9.27 -32.54
N GLY A 322 -5.87 9.25 -31.33
CA GLY A 322 -7.20 9.83 -31.04
C GLY A 322 -8.35 9.12 -31.79
N THR A 323 -8.14 7.89 -32.24
CA THR A 323 -9.16 7.09 -32.93
C THR A 323 -9.97 6.24 -31.95
N PRO A 324 -11.22 5.84 -32.29
CA PRO A 324 -12.01 4.96 -31.42
C PRO A 324 -11.28 3.65 -31.07
N THR A 325 -11.28 3.31 -29.78
CA THR A 325 -10.67 2.09 -29.23
C THR A 325 -11.73 1.22 -28.56
N PRO A 326 -12.65 0.61 -29.33
CA PRO A 326 -13.76 -0.13 -28.75
C PRO A 326 -13.25 -1.29 -27.88
N LEU A 327 -13.78 -1.40 -26.66
CA LEU A 327 -13.49 -2.44 -25.66
C LEU A 327 -12.10 -2.41 -25.01
N ILE A 328 -11.22 -1.46 -25.34
CA ILE A 328 -9.88 -1.40 -24.73
C ILE A 328 -9.95 -1.29 -23.20
N GLY A 329 -10.90 -0.51 -22.68
CA GLY A 329 -11.12 -0.34 -21.24
C GLY A 329 -11.65 -1.61 -20.59
N VAL A 330 -12.50 -2.38 -21.28
CA VAL A 330 -12.99 -3.69 -20.80
C VAL A 330 -11.82 -4.66 -20.64
N TRP A 331 -10.95 -4.76 -21.64
CA TRP A 331 -9.82 -5.70 -21.61
C TRP A 331 -8.81 -5.35 -20.53
N GLU A 332 -8.53 -4.07 -20.34
CA GLU A 332 -7.69 -3.60 -19.25
C GLU A 332 -8.33 -3.87 -17.89
N CYS A 333 -9.64 -3.60 -17.72
CA CYS A 333 -10.37 -3.91 -16.49
C CYS A 333 -10.34 -5.41 -16.16
N ILE A 334 -10.45 -6.27 -17.16
CA ILE A 334 -10.33 -7.73 -16.96
C ILE A 334 -8.91 -8.08 -16.48
N ASN A 335 -7.86 -7.55 -17.11
CA ASN A 335 -6.48 -7.79 -16.67
C ASN A 335 -6.24 -7.36 -15.23
N ILE A 336 -6.69 -6.14 -14.88
CA ILE A 336 -6.61 -5.62 -13.52
C ILE A 336 -7.39 -6.55 -12.58
N GLY A 337 -8.64 -6.88 -12.89
CA GLY A 337 -9.48 -7.74 -12.06
C GLY A 337 -8.85 -9.11 -11.82
N VAL A 338 -8.25 -9.73 -12.84
CA VAL A 338 -7.54 -11.00 -12.73
C VAL A 338 -6.30 -10.89 -11.83
N PHE A 339 -5.54 -9.80 -11.94
CA PHE A 339 -4.42 -9.52 -11.04
C PHE A 339 -4.89 -9.37 -9.58
N LEU A 340 -5.92 -8.55 -9.33
CA LEU A 340 -6.47 -8.33 -7.98
C LEU A 340 -7.01 -9.61 -7.36
N LEU A 341 -7.68 -10.45 -8.15
CA LEU A 341 -8.16 -11.76 -7.72
C LEU A 341 -6.99 -12.69 -7.39
N TRP A 342 -5.95 -12.73 -8.22
CA TRP A 342 -4.75 -13.52 -7.95
C TRP A 342 -4.06 -13.09 -6.64
N VAL A 343 -3.96 -11.78 -6.37
CA VAL A 343 -3.44 -11.28 -5.09
C VAL A 343 -4.26 -11.81 -3.90
N ILE A 344 -5.59 -11.76 -3.98
CA ILE A 344 -6.49 -12.30 -2.93
C ILE A 344 -6.27 -13.80 -2.75
N VAL A 345 -6.27 -14.57 -3.84
CA VAL A 345 -6.10 -16.03 -3.77
C VAL A 345 -4.72 -16.36 -3.21
N LEU A 346 -3.66 -15.69 -3.64
CA LEU A 346 -2.30 -15.87 -3.12
C LEU A 346 -2.24 -15.57 -1.62
N ALA A 347 -2.86 -14.49 -1.15
CA ALA A 347 -2.95 -14.15 0.26
C ALA A 347 -3.64 -15.27 1.06
N LEU A 348 -4.82 -15.71 0.63
CA LEU A 348 -5.59 -16.76 1.31
C LEU A 348 -4.84 -18.10 1.36
N ARG A 349 -4.18 -18.49 0.27
CA ARG A 349 -3.38 -19.73 0.21
C ARG A 349 -2.15 -19.63 1.10
N THR A 350 -1.47 -18.48 1.12
CA THR A 350 -0.29 -18.27 1.95
C THR A 350 -0.63 -18.18 3.44
N ILE A 351 -1.79 -17.62 3.81
CA ILE A 351 -2.26 -17.63 5.20
C ILE A 351 -2.42 -19.07 5.71
N ARG A 352 -2.98 -19.95 4.87
CA ARG A 352 -3.19 -21.39 5.15
C ARG A 352 -1.95 -22.26 4.95
N TYR A 353 -0.84 -21.69 4.49
CA TYR A 353 0.38 -22.42 4.20
C TYR A 353 1.19 -22.66 5.49
N ASN A 354 1.40 -23.93 5.83
CA ASN A 354 2.11 -24.37 7.02
C ASN A 354 3.55 -24.84 6.75
N GLY A 355 4.17 -24.39 5.66
CA GLY A 355 5.51 -24.83 5.25
C GLY A 355 5.51 -26.19 4.55
N PRO A 356 6.64 -26.60 3.94
CA PRO A 356 6.79 -27.95 3.41
C PRO A 356 7.05 -28.91 4.59
N GLY A 357 6.02 -29.62 5.05
CA GLY A 357 6.15 -30.64 6.11
C GLY A 357 4.89 -31.08 6.86
N THR A 358 3.69 -30.54 6.60
CA THR A 358 2.46 -30.91 7.34
C THR A 358 1.22 -31.17 6.47
N GLY A 359 1.39 -31.41 5.18
CA GLY A 359 0.32 -31.86 4.30
C GLY A 359 0.51 -33.32 3.92
N ASN A 360 -0.40 -34.17 4.41
CA ASN A 360 -0.54 -35.57 4.01
C ASN A 360 -0.60 -35.73 2.48
N ALA A 361 -0.16 -36.92 2.05
CA ALA A 361 -0.29 -37.51 0.72
C ALA A 361 -1.66 -37.29 0.05
#